data_AF-A0A316NXX0-F1
#
_entry.id   AF-A0A316NXX0-F1
#
_cell.length_a   1.000
_cell.length_b   1.000
_cell.length_c   1.000
_cell.angle_alpha   90.00
_cell.angle_beta   90.00
_cell.angle_gamma   90.00
#
_symmetry.space_group_name_H-M   'P 1'
#
loop_
_entity.id
_entity.type
_entity.pdbx_description
1 polymer ?
#
loop_
_entity_poly.entity_id
_entity_poly.type
_entity_poly.pdbx_seq_one_letter_code
_entity_poly.pdbx_strand_id
1 'polypeptide(L)'
;MMKKLLLSIVTLSVLTLGTPAFAGTHGTPGQVSGRSVGAAALSLLIWPGLGQAVNDQSYSKNVTHALLGLTGVFRFWSCYDAFVDRQGGVWNNRI
;
A
#
# COMPACT_ATOMS: atom_id res chain seq x y z
N MET A 1 38.20 -2.93 -13.75
CA MET A 1 37.31 -3.86 -14.49
C MET A 1 36.22 -4.45 -13.59
N MET A 2 36.56 -5.01 -12.43
CA MET A 2 35.59 -5.59 -11.46
C MET A 2 34.46 -4.66 -11.01
N LYS A 3 34.73 -3.36 -10.79
CA LYS A 3 33.68 -2.40 -10.35
C LYS A 3 32.54 -2.25 -11.36
N LYS A 4 32.85 -2.30 -12.67
CA LYS A 4 31.83 -2.19 -13.74
C LYS A 4 30.99 -3.47 -13.82
N LEU A 5 31.63 -4.62 -13.66
CA LEU A 5 30.95 -5.92 -13.60
C LEU A 5 30.00 -6.01 -12.38
N LEU A 6 30.47 -5.56 -11.22
CA LEU A 6 29.65 -5.50 -10.01
C LEU A 6 28.42 -4.60 -10.19
N LEU A 7 28.62 -3.42 -10.81
CA LEU A 7 27.55 -2.47 -11.09
C LEU A 7 26.52 -3.03 -12.09
N SER A 8 26.98 -3.73 -13.13
CA SER A 8 26.12 -4.40 -14.09
C SER A 8 25.29 -5.51 -13.44
N ILE A 9 25.89 -6.30 -12.55
CA ILE A 9 25.18 -7.36 -11.81
C ILE A 9 24.11 -6.74 -10.92
N VAL A 10 24.45 -5.70 -10.14
CA VAL A 10 23.48 -5.01 -9.27
C VAL A 10 22.32 -4.42 -10.09
N THR A 11 22.63 -3.80 -11.22
CA THR A 11 21.60 -3.21 -12.10
C THR A 11 20.68 -4.30 -12.68
N LEU A 12 21.25 -5.42 -13.11
CA LEU A 12 20.48 -6.56 -13.61
C LEU A 12 19.60 -7.19 -12.51
N SER A 13 20.13 -7.31 -11.28
CA SER A 13 19.36 -7.78 -10.12
C SER A 13 18.17 -6.86 -9.83
N VAL A 14 18.36 -5.54 -9.86
CA VAL A 14 17.27 -4.56 -9.65
C VAL A 14 16.21 -4.64 -10.75
N LEU A 15 16.61 -4.88 -12.00
CA LEU A 15 15.67 -5.08 -13.11
C LEU A 15 14.83 -6.36 -12.97
N THR A 16 15.36 -7.41 -12.34
CA THR A 16 14.59 -8.64 -12.07
C THR A 16 13.59 -8.53 -10.92
N LEU A 17 13.65 -7.48 -10.10
CA LEU A 17 12.64 -7.20 -9.06
C LEU A 17 11.32 -6.66 -9.64
N GLY A 18 11.29 -6.36 -10.94
CA GLY A 18 10.13 -5.80 -11.63
C GLY A 18 9.06 -6.82 -12.03
N THR A 19 9.14 -8.09 -11.63
CA THR A 19 8.07 -9.06 -11.88
C THR A 19 6.93 -8.85 -10.88
N PRO A 20 5.76 -8.34 -11.30
CA PRO A 20 4.58 -8.32 -10.44
C PRO A 20 4.20 -9.76 -10.11
N ALA A 21 4.29 -10.14 -8.84
CA ALA A 21 3.77 -11.39 -8.34
C ALA A 21 2.23 -11.33 -8.33
N PHE A 22 1.60 -11.55 -9.48
CA PHE A 22 0.14 -11.63 -9.60
C PHE A 22 -0.38 -12.94 -9.00
N ALA A 23 -0.41 -13.02 -7.67
CA ALA A 23 -1.15 -14.06 -6.95
C ALA A 23 -2.57 -13.54 -6.66
N GLY A 24 -3.60 -14.22 -7.19
CA GLY A 24 -5.01 -13.80 -7.21
C GLY A 24 -5.63 -13.59 -5.83
N THR A 25 -5.38 -12.42 -5.24
CA THR A 25 -5.65 -12.12 -3.83
C THR A 25 -6.03 -10.66 -3.62
N HIS A 26 -6.86 -10.14 -4.52
CA HIS A 26 -7.15 -8.71 -4.58
C HIS A 26 -8.18 -8.32 -3.51
N GLY A 27 -7.85 -7.26 -2.76
CA GLY A 27 -8.84 -6.62 -1.91
C GLY A 27 -10.04 -6.12 -2.72
N THR A 28 -11.25 -6.23 -2.15
CA THR A 28 -12.50 -5.88 -2.82
C THR A 28 -12.93 -4.47 -2.44
N PRO A 29 -13.26 -3.59 -3.40
CA PRO A 29 -13.81 -2.27 -3.10
C PRO A 29 -15.08 -2.38 -2.27
N GLY A 30 -15.21 -1.49 -1.28
CA GLY A 30 -16.44 -1.27 -0.53
C GLY A 30 -17.27 -0.15 -1.16
N GLN A 31 -18.07 0.53 -0.33
CA GLN A 31 -18.93 1.63 -0.77
C GLN A 31 -18.28 2.99 -0.49
N VAL A 32 -18.18 3.82 -1.53
CA VAL A 32 -17.81 5.22 -1.35
C VAL A 32 -18.95 5.96 -0.63
N SER A 33 -18.62 6.62 0.48
CA SER A 33 -19.56 7.34 1.33
C SER A 33 -18.91 8.60 1.91
N GLY A 34 -19.70 9.47 2.55
CA GLY A 34 -19.14 10.64 3.25
C GLY A 34 -18.09 10.25 4.31
N ARG A 35 -18.28 9.09 4.97
CA ARG A 35 -17.30 8.51 5.90
C ARG A 35 -15.99 8.16 5.18
N SER A 36 -16.06 7.44 4.06
CA SER A 36 -14.87 6.98 3.34
C SER A 36 -14.08 8.16 2.72
N VAL A 37 -14.77 9.24 2.33
CA VAL A 37 -14.14 10.49 1.88
C VAL A 37 -13.36 11.16 3.02
N GLY A 38 -13.99 11.29 4.20
CA GLY A 38 -13.30 11.82 5.38
C GLY A 38 -12.12 10.95 5.81
N ALA A 39 -12.30 9.64 5.80
CA ALA A 39 -11.26 8.64 6.07
C ALA A 39 -10.06 8.80 5.12
N ALA A 40 -10.31 9.00 3.82
CA ALA A 40 -9.28 9.26 2.83
C ALA A 40 -8.49 10.54 3.11
N ALA A 41 -9.18 11.63 3.45
CA ALA A 41 -8.54 12.91 3.80
C ALA A 41 -7.64 12.77 5.03
N LEU A 42 -8.07 12.02 6.05
CA LEU A 42 -7.26 11.74 7.25
C LEU A 42 -6.00 10.94 6.90
N SER A 43 -6.13 9.90 6.07
CA SER A 43 -4.98 9.10 5.61
C SER A 43 -3.98 9.90 4.77
N LEU A 44 -4.46 10.84 3.96
CA LEU A 44 -3.62 11.65 3.08
C LEU A 44 -2.92 12.79 3.83
N LEU A 45 -3.68 13.56 4.61
CA LEU A 45 -3.23 14.85 5.16
C LEU A 45 -2.62 14.72 6.56
N ILE A 46 -3.17 13.82 7.38
CA ILE A 46 -2.76 13.69 8.78
C ILE A 46 -1.77 12.54 8.91
N TRP A 47 -2.24 11.30 8.74
CA TRP A 47 -1.40 10.12 8.97
C TRP A 47 -1.90 8.89 8.20
N PRO A 48 -1.03 8.17 7.47
CA PRO A 48 -1.42 6.98 6.73
C PRO A 48 -1.91 5.87 7.69
N GLY A 49 -3.03 5.22 7.35
CA GLY A 49 -3.68 4.21 8.21
C GLY A 49 -4.90 4.74 8.98
N LEU A 50 -5.02 6.06 9.23
CA LEU A 50 -6.18 6.61 9.94
C LEU A 50 -7.49 6.32 9.22
N GLY A 51 -7.50 6.38 7.90
CA GLY A 51 -8.69 6.03 7.12
C GLY A 51 -9.09 4.57 7.26
N GLN A 52 -8.12 3.66 7.38
CA GLN A 52 -8.39 2.24 7.66
C GLN A 52 -8.97 2.05 9.06
N ALA A 53 -8.48 2.80 10.06
CA ALA A 53 -9.07 2.81 11.40
C ALA A 53 -10.51 3.36 11.39
N VAL A 54 -10.73 4.47 10.68
CA VAL A 54 -12.05 5.10 10.54
C VAL A 54 -13.01 4.22 9.77
N ASN A 55 -12.55 3.31 8.91
CA ASN A 55 -13.41 2.41 8.13
C ASN A 55 -13.58 1.01 8.76
N ASP A 56 -13.20 0.82 10.03
CA ASP A 56 -13.28 -0.48 10.74
C ASP A 56 -12.57 -1.63 10.01
N GLN A 57 -11.48 -1.32 9.30
CA GLN A 57 -10.67 -2.29 8.59
C GLN A 57 -9.83 -3.12 9.57
N SER A 58 -9.33 -4.28 9.10
CA SER A 58 -8.54 -5.17 9.96
C SER A 58 -7.30 -4.48 10.55
N TYR A 59 -6.93 -4.87 11.78
CA TYR A 59 -5.78 -4.32 12.47
C TYR A 59 -4.48 -4.46 11.67
N SER A 60 -4.27 -5.64 11.06
CA SER A 60 -3.08 -5.92 10.23
C SER A 60 -2.98 -4.96 9.04
N LYS A 61 -4.12 -4.59 8.46
CA LYS A 61 -4.18 -3.64 7.35
C LYS A 61 -3.86 -2.23 7.81
N ASN A 62 -4.48 -1.76 8.89
CA ASN A 62 -4.17 -0.46 9.46
C ASN A 62 -2.67 -0.31 9.77
N VAL A 63 -2.07 -1.30 10.44
CA VAL A 63 -0.62 -1.33 10.72
C VAL A 63 0.21 -1.32 9.44
N THR A 64 -0.18 -2.10 8.42
CA THR A 64 0.51 -2.11 7.12
C THR A 64 0.53 -0.72 6.49
N HIS A 65 -0.61 -0.03 6.48
CA HIS A 65 -0.71 1.33 5.92
C HIS A 65 0.07 2.36 6.75
N ALA A 66 0.04 2.25 8.07
CA ALA A 66 0.82 3.13 8.95
C ALA A 66 2.33 2.97 8.73
N LEU A 67 2.83 1.73 8.66
CA LEU A 67 4.26 1.45 8.51
C LEU A 67 4.75 1.74 7.09
N LEU A 68 4.08 1.22 6.06
CA LEU A 68 4.49 1.46 4.68
C LEU A 68 4.27 2.92 4.29
N GLY A 69 3.24 3.57 4.81
CA GLY A 69 2.94 4.98 4.56
C GLY A 69 4.07 5.94 4.92
N LEU A 70 4.96 5.56 5.84
CA LEU A 70 6.16 6.35 6.19
C LEU A 70 7.16 6.47 5.03
N THR A 71 7.10 5.58 4.05
CA THR A 71 7.93 5.66 2.83
C THR A 71 7.47 6.75 1.85
N GLY A 72 6.38 7.47 2.15
CA GLY A 72 5.83 8.55 1.34
C GLY A 72 4.93 8.07 0.19
N VAL A 73 5.38 7.08 -0.60
CA VAL A 73 4.61 6.56 -1.75
C VAL A 73 3.31 5.87 -1.31
N PHE A 74 3.36 5.12 -0.22
CA PHE A 74 2.19 4.38 0.30
C PHE A 74 1.16 5.25 1.02
N ARG A 75 1.41 6.56 1.19
CA ARG A 75 0.41 7.49 1.71
C ARG A 75 -0.76 7.66 0.73
N PHE A 76 -0.47 7.80 -0.56
CA PHE A 76 -1.49 7.86 -1.61
C PHE A 76 -2.27 6.55 -1.70
N TRP A 77 -1.58 5.43 -1.52
CA TRP A 77 -2.23 4.13 -1.42
C TRP A 77 -3.17 4.05 -0.22
N SER A 78 -2.76 4.52 0.97
CA SER A 78 -3.62 4.58 2.16
C SER A 78 -4.84 5.47 1.98
N CYS A 79 -4.69 6.60 1.28
CA CYS A 79 -5.79 7.47 0.88
C CYS A 79 -6.77 6.76 -0.06
N TYR A 80 -6.27 6.18 -1.16
CA TYR A 80 -7.09 5.45 -2.13
C TYR A 80 -7.88 4.32 -1.46
N ASP A 81 -7.17 3.51 -0.70
CA ASP A 81 -7.70 2.31 -0.07
C ASP A 81 -8.77 2.64 1.00
N ALA A 82 -8.63 3.79 1.68
CA ALA A 82 -9.68 4.34 2.55
C ALA A 82 -10.85 4.96 1.78
N PHE A 83 -10.59 5.63 0.65
CA PHE A 83 -11.62 6.27 -0.18
C PHE A 83 -12.61 5.26 -0.75
N VAL A 84 -12.09 4.18 -1.33
CA VAL A 84 -12.90 3.08 -1.89
C VAL A 84 -13.35 2.07 -0.85
N ASP A 85 -13.07 2.32 0.43
CA ASP A 85 -13.35 1.41 1.55
C ASP A 85 -12.96 -0.05 1.25
N ARG A 86 -11.76 -0.24 0.68
CA ARG A 86 -11.35 -1.55 0.16
C ARG A 86 -11.15 -2.51 1.32
N GLN A 87 -11.72 -3.70 1.27
CA GLN A 87 -11.47 -4.77 2.24
C GLN A 87 -10.34 -5.68 1.75
N GLY A 88 -9.49 -6.17 2.65
CA GLY A 88 -8.35 -7.04 2.31
C GLY A 88 -7.13 -6.30 1.73
N GLY A 89 -6.27 -6.99 0.97
CA GLY A 89 -5.05 -6.42 0.39
C GLY A 89 -3.91 -6.19 1.40
N VAL A 90 -3.57 -7.23 2.17
CA VAL A 90 -2.53 -7.21 3.23
C VAL A 90 -1.42 -8.22 2.92
N TRP A 91 -0.24 -8.06 3.52
CA TRP A 91 1.03 -8.78 3.26
C TRP A 91 0.94 -10.28 2.88
N ASN A 92 0.00 -11.03 3.47
CA ASN A 92 -0.18 -12.46 3.21
C ASN A 92 -1.24 -12.81 2.17
N ASN A 93 -1.88 -11.82 1.53
CA ASN A 93 -2.57 -11.89 0.23
C ASN A 93 -2.98 -10.51 -0.37
N ARG A 94 -2.12 -9.67 -1.02
CA ARG A 94 -0.67 -9.27 -0.87
C ARG A 94 -0.37 -7.84 -1.44
N ILE A 95 -1.18 -6.83 -1.06
CA ILE A 95 -1.33 -5.45 -1.65
C ILE A 95 -2.10 -5.44 -2.97
#